data_AF-A0A1V2W893-F1
#
_entry.id   AF-A0A1V2W893-F1
#
_cell.length_a   1.000
_cell.length_b   1.000
_cell.length_c   1.000
_cell.angle_alpha   90.00
_cell.angle_beta   90.00
_cell.angle_gamma   90.00
#
_symmetry.space_group_name_H-M   'P 1'
#
loop_
_entity.id
_entity.type
_entity.pdbx_description
1 polymer ?
#
loop_
_entity_poly.entity_id
_entity_poly.type
_entity_poly.pdbx_seq_one_letter_code
_entity_poly.pdbx_strand_id
1 'polypeptide(L)' 'MNMSQPVFVGIDVAKDSVEVCCSDTSTHAFENTEAGHAKLLRWLRRKTVTLVILEATGGYERACAVALA' A
#
# COMPACT_ATOMS: atom_id res chain seq x y z
N MET A 1 -16.99 -5.16 22.28
CA MET A 1 -15.84 -4.53 21.60
C MET A 1 -16.00 -4.87 20.13
N ASN A 2 -16.22 -3.87 19.26
CA ASN A 2 -16.33 -4.13 17.83
C ASN A 2 -14.90 -4.30 17.28
N MET A 3 -14.48 -5.53 17.02
CA MET A 3 -13.18 -5.80 16.43
C MET A 3 -13.19 -5.23 15.01
N SER A 4 -12.32 -4.28 14.71
CA SER A 4 -12.12 -3.82 13.33
C SER A 4 -11.71 -5.02 12.47
N GLN A 5 -12.34 -5.19 11.31
CA GLN A 5 -12.08 -6.34 10.45
C GLN A 5 -10.65 -6.27 9.88
N PRO A 6 -9.91 -7.40 9.83
CA PRO A 6 -8.58 -7.42 9.25
C PRO A 6 -8.63 -7.06 7.76
N VAL A 7 -7.70 -6.22 7.32
CA VAL A 7 -7.57 -5.80 5.92
C VAL A 7 -6.29 -6.35 5.32
N PHE A 8 -6.43 -7.04 4.20
CA PHE A 8 -5.32 -7.50 3.37
C PHE A 8 -5.14 -6.53 2.20
N VAL A 9 -3.89 -6.21 1.86
CA VAL A 9 -3.55 -5.17 0.89
C VAL A 9 -2.69 -5.76 -0.21
N GLY A 10 -3.13 -5.62 -1.45
CA GLY A 10 -2.31 -5.85 -2.65
C GLY A 10 -1.86 -4.52 -3.21
N ILE A 11 -0.59 -4.44 -3.63
CA ILE A 11 0.01 -3.25 -4.21
C ILE A 11 0.66 -3.64 -5.55
N ASP A 12 0.24 -2.98 -6.63
CA ASP A 12 0.90 -3.00 -7.92
C ASP A 12 1.77 -1.74 -8.05
N VAL A 13 3.05 -1.91 -8.40
CA VAL A 13 4.02 -0.82 -8.47
C VAL A 13 4.43 -0.60 -9.91
N ALA A 14 4.14 0.59 -10.44
CA ALA A 14 4.68 1.07 -11.70
C ALA A 14 5.83 2.07 -11.45
N LYS A 15 6.45 2.54 -12.53
CA LYS A 15 7.55 3.52 -12.44
C LYS A 15 7.13 4.80 -11.71
N ASP A 16 5.96 5.34 -12.04
CA ASP A 16 5.51 6.64 -11.54
C ASP A 16 4.32 6.54 -10.57
N SER A 17 3.72 5.35 -10.42
CA SER A 17 2.55 5.13 -9.56
C SER A 17 2.64 3.86 -8.70
N VAL A 18 1.86 3.87 -7.61
CA VAL A 18 1.64 2.75 -6.70
C VAL A 18 0.12 2.59 -6.57
N GLU A 19 -0.42 1.53 -7.15
CA GLU A 19 -1.84 1.19 -7.14
C GLU A 19 -2.14 0.21 -6.01
N VAL A 20 -3.15 0.52 -5.20
CA VAL A 20 -3.47 -0.25 -4.00
C VAL A 20 -4.90 -0.77 -4.05
N CYS A 21 -5.05 -2.05 -3.73
CA CYS A 21 -6.33 -2.72 -3.56
C CYS A 21 -6.42 -3.38 -2.18
N CYS A 22 -7.51 -3.15 -1.47
CA CYS A 22 -7.74 -3.72 -0.15
C CYS A 22 -8.89 -4.74 -0.18
N SER A 23 -8.84 -5.74 0.70
CA SER A 23 -9.91 -6.75 0.87
C SER A 23 -11.24 -6.16 1.35
N ASP A 24 -11.22 -4.92 1.87
CA ASP A 24 -12.40 -4.13 2.24
C ASP A 24 -13.00 -3.33 1.06
N THR A 25 -12.62 -3.71 -0.17
CA THR A 25 -13.01 -3.11 -1.47
C THR A 25 -12.52 -1.69 -1.72
N SER A 26 -11.77 -1.09 -0.80
CA SER A 26 -11.17 0.22 -1.05
C SER A 26 -9.96 0.12 -1.97
N THR A 27 -9.83 1.09 -2.87
CA THR A 27 -8.69 1.23 -3.77
C THR A 27 -8.14 2.65 -3.73
N HIS A 28 -6.85 2.80 -4.01
CA HIS A 28 -6.25 4.12 -4.17
C HIS A 28 -4.96 4.08 -4.98
N ALA A 29 -4.66 5.17 -5.67
CA ALA A 29 -3.42 5.39 -6.39
C ALA A 29 -2.57 6.43 -5.67
N PHE A 30 -1.27 6.20 -5.58
CA PHE A 30 -0.28 7.15 -5.10
C PHE A 30 0.83 7.31 -6.13
N GLU A 31 1.58 8.41 -6.05
CA GLU A 31 2.82 8.55 -6.83
C GLU A 31 3.90 7.61 -6.28
N ASN A 32 4.74 7.04 -7.15
CA ASN A 32 5.92 6.28 -6.74
C ASN A 32 7.09 7.20 -6.39
N THR A 33 6.85 8.08 -5.41
CA THR A 33 7.81 9.04 -4.86
C THR A 33 7.78 8.94 -3.34
N GLU A 34 8.81 9.44 -2.66
CA GLU A 34 8.87 9.46 -1.19
C GLU A 34 7.64 10.15 -0.58
N ALA A 35 7.19 11.27 -1.17
CA ALA A 35 5.98 11.97 -0.73
C ALA A 35 4.70 11.15 -0.98
N GLY A 36 4.65 10.39 -2.09
CA GLY A 36 3.58 9.45 -2.38
C GLY A 36 3.54 8.29 -1.39
N HIS A 37 4.69 7.70 -1.05
CA HIS A 37 4.81 6.65 -0.04
C HIS A 37 4.38 7.15 1.35
N ALA A 38 4.71 8.38 1.72
CA ALA A 38 4.24 8.97 2.98
C ALA A 38 2.71 9.16 3.01
N LYS A 39 2.08 9.48 1.87
CA LYS A 39 0.61 9.52 1.74
C LYS A 39 0.01 8.12 1.85
N LEU A 40 0.62 7.12 1.20
CA LEU A 40 0.24 5.71 1.29
C LEU A 40 0.21 5.22 2.74
N LEU A 41 1.31 5.42 3.48
CA LEU A 41 1.42 5.01 4.88
C LEU A 41 0.34 5.64 5.77
N ARG A 42 0.09 6.93 5.58
CA ARG A 42 -0.96 7.66 6.31
C ARG A 42 -2.35 7.09 6.00
N TRP A 43 -2.59 6.73 4.75
CA TRP A 43 -3.86 6.15 4.33
C TRP A 43 -4.06 4.75 4.92
N LEU A 44 -3.03 3.90 4.89
CA LEU A 44 -3.03 2.54 5.45
C LEU A 44 -3.18 2.51 6.98
N ARG A 45 -2.57 3.46 7.70
CA ARG A 45 -2.69 3.59 9.18
C ARG A 45 -4.13 3.77 9.68
N ARG A 46 -5.06 4.14 8.81
CA ARG A 46 -6.49 4.27 9.15
C ARG A 46 -7.24 2.93 9.07
N LYS A 47 -6.56 1.85 8.69
CA LYS A 47 -7.10 0.52 8.47
C LYS A 47 -6.43 -0.48 9.41
N THR A 48 -7.10 -1.58 9.70
CA THR A 48 -6.53 -2.70 10.47
C THR A 48 -5.77 -3.63 9.53
N VAL A 49 -4.67 -3.12 8.96
CA VAL A 49 -3.86 -3.85 7.97
C VAL A 49 -3.18 -5.04 8.63
N THR A 50 -3.39 -6.23 8.06
CA THR A 50 -2.83 -7.50 8.56
C THR A 50 -1.67 -7.99 7.69
N LEU A 51 -1.76 -7.80 6.38
CA LEU A 51 -0.75 -8.22 5.41
C LEU A 51 -0.75 -7.28 4.22
N VAL A 52 0.44 -6.93 3.76
CA VAL A 52 0.66 -6.19 2.51
C VAL A 52 1.50 -7.06 1.59
N ILE A 53 1.04 -7.22 0.34
CA ILE A 53 1.74 -7.92 -0.73
C ILE A 53 2.06 -6.88 -1.80
N LEU A 54 3.30 -6.84 -2.27
CA LEU A 54 3.74 -5.98 -3.37
C LEU A 54 4.07 -6.86 -4.58
N GLU A 55 3.56 -6.49 -5.74
CA GLU A 55 4.02 -7.02 -7.02
C GLU A 55 5.44 -6.53 -7.31
N ALA A 56 6.33 -7.44 -7.71
CA ALA A 56 7.70 -7.11 -8.04
C ALA A 56 7.78 -6.56 -9.48
N THR A 57 8.24 -5.32 -9.63
CA THR A 57 8.27 -4.62 -10.93
C THR A 57 9.65 -4.07 -11.22
N GLY A 58 10.57 -4.95 -11.62
CA GLY A 58 11.89 -4.55 -12.14
C GLY A 58 12.74 -3.69 -11.18
N GLY A 59 12.44 -3.68 -9.89
CA GLY A 59 13.13 -2.90 -8.85
C GLY A 59 12.41 -1.62 -8.43
N TYR A 60 11.34 -1.19 -9.10
CA TYR A 60 10.56 0.00 -8.72
C TYR A 60 9.84 -0.18 -7.38
N GLU A 61 9.54 -1.43 -7.00
CA GLU A 61 8.91 -1.78 -5.73
C GLU A 61 9.80 -1.52 -4.52
N ARG A 62 11.13 -1.47 -4.70
CA ARG A 62 12.10 -1.47 -3.59
C ARG A 62 11.94 -0.28 -2.65
N ALA A 63 11.74 0.93 -3.19
CA ALA A 63 11.55 2.12 -2.37
C ALA A 63 10.24 2.06 -1.58
N CYS A 64 9.16 1.61 -2.23
CA CYS A 64 7.86 1.41 -1.60
C CYS A 64 7.95 0.34 -0.49
N ALA A 65 8.63 -0.78 -0.73
CA ALA A 65 8.84 -1.86 0.23
C ALA A 65 9.61 -1.38 1.47
N VAL A 66 10.66 -0.56 1.29
CA VAL A 66 11.41 0.05 2.40
C VAL A 66 10.53 0.98 3.23
N ALA A 67 9.66 1.77 2.58
CA ALA A 67 8.74 2.66 3.29
C ALA A 67 7.69 1.89 4.12
N LEU A 68 7.35 0.67 3.71
CA LEU A 68 6.34 -0.19 4.37
C LEU A 68 6.89 -1.10 5.48
N ALA A 69 8.22 -1.20 5.64
CA ALA A 69 8.88 -1.99 6.67
C ALA A 69 8.84 -1.32 8.06
#